data_AF-A0A2Z6R764-F1
#
_entry.id   AF-A0A2Z6R764-F1
#
_cell.length_a   1.000
_cell.length_b   1.000
_cell.length_c   1.000
_cell.angle_alpha   90.00
_cell.angle_beta   90.00
_cell.angle_gamma   90.00
#
_symmetry.space_group_name_H-M   'P 1'
#
loop_
_entity.id
_entity.type
_entity.pdbx_description
1 polymer ?
#
loop_
_entity_poly.entity_id
_entity_poly.type
_entity_poly.pdbx_seq_one_letter_code
_entity_poly.pdbx_strand_id
1 'polypeptide(L)'
;MCEYLHTNIIAGANAILPAHTVGNDHTPRLPKDLETLIQHYRFLNRVLHSVKLLRKYPHTFSSFHDHKWSGYLIRLNNIFNLYNSTFSPIPVLPSTLFSCRADNFNNLLHTLSHASKLLRGLHLLKEKEFQDSSIKAHLESRDQNFDTDISSFINSALSRSCRHIVLDHVFIDHPTTLQLLTDPKDVSVAVTNHFQHAVSIRSSPPTHISALPDRWRSEYSPMNTVSPDIYSSLLSPPSLEEWLSTVSSMPNDKAPGPSMITYEMLKHLGPTTNSLLLSLIRKYFASADIPDLW
;
A
#
# COMPACT_ATOMS: atom_id res chain seq x y z
N MET A 1 17.36 7.60 25.92
CA MET A 1 17.27 8.74 24.99
C MET A 1 16.48 8.38 23.72
N CYS A 2 16.73 7.22 23.08
CA CYS A 2 15.98 6.77 21.89
C CYS A 2 14.48 6.55 22.11
N GLU A 3 14.02 6.00 23.24
CA GLU A 3 12.59 5.77 23.48
C GLU A 3 11.77 7.07 23.61
N TYR A 4 12.39 8.10 24.20
CA TYR A 4 11.77 9.42 24.37
C TYR A 4 11.67 10.16 23.02
N LEU A 5 12.69 10.00 22.16
CA LEU A 5 12.66 10.57 20.82
C LEU A 5 11.59 9.88 19.96
N HIS A 6 11.54 8.54 20.00
CA HIS A 6 10.55 7.74 19.27
C HIS A 6 9.11 8.09 19.65
N THR A 7 8.82 8.20 20.96
CA THR A 7 7.46 8.55 21.44
C THR A 7 7.03 9.94 21.00
N ASN A 8 7.92 10.94 21.04
CA ASN A 8 7.61 12.30 20.59
C ASN A 8 7.40 12.39 19.07
N ILE A 9 8.19 11.65 18.28
CA ILE A 9 8.03 11.59 16.82
C ILE A 9 6.68 10.96 16.45
N ILE A 10 6.31 9.83 17.06
CA ILE A 10 5.02 9.17 16.84
C ILE A 10 3.86 10.10 17.23
N ALA A 11 3.97 10.79 18.37
CA ALA A 11 2.94 11.73 18.84
C ALA A 11 2.75 12.92 17.88
N GLY A 12 3.85 13.51 17.38
CA GLY A 12 3.79 14.59 16.40
C GLY A 12 3.23 14.15 15.05
N ALA A 13 3.64 12.97 14.57
CA ALA A 13 3.15 12.38 13.32
C ALA A 13 1.63 12.14 13.37
N ASN A 14 1.11 11.59 14.47
CA ASN A 14 -0.32 11.34 14.65
C ASN A 14 -1.17 12.62 14.77
N ALA A 15 -0.58 13.75 15.15
CA ALA A 15 -1.29 15.03 15.26
C ALA A 15 -1.46 15.76 13.92
N ILE A 16 -0.59 15.50 12.94
CA ILE A 16 -0.50 16.26 11.69
C ILE A 16 -0.92 15.40 10.49
N LEU A 17 -0.58 14.11 10.48
CA LEU A 17 -0.86 13.25 9.35
C LEU A 17 -2.33 12.78 9.38
N PRO A 18 -3.06 12.89 8.25
CA PRO A 18 -4.41 12.37 8.17
C PRO A 18 -4.37 10.84 8.34
N ALA A 19 -5.00 10.35 9.41
CA ALA A 19 -5.16 8.93 9.65
C ALA A 19 -6.15 8.37 8.64
N HIS A 20 -5.65 7.72 7.59
CA HIS A 20 -6.48 6.96 6.67
C HIS A 20 -6.48 5.49 7.11
N THR A 21 -7.59 5.03 7.66
CA THR A 21 -7.80 3.59 7.88
C THR A 21 -7.94 2.93 6.51
N VAL A 22 -6.86 2.37 5.97
CA VAL A 22 -6.95 1.52 4.80
C VAL A 22 -7.68 0.25 5.24
N GLY A 23 -8.98 0.19 4.96
CA GLY A 23 -9.74 -1.04 5.10
C GLY A 23 -9.17 -2.06 4.14
N ASN A 24 -8.45 -3.04 4.67
CA ASN A 24 -8.16 -4.24 3.93
C ASN A 24 -9.38 -5.14 4.09
N ASP A 25 -10.12 -5.39 3.02
CA ASP A 25 -11.26 -6.34 3.01
C ASP A 25 -10.80 -7.78 3.28
N HIS A 26 -9.49 -8.00 3.39
CA HIS A 26 -8.92 -9.27 3.82
C HIS A 26 -9.15 -9.50 5.31
N THR A 27 -10.16 -10.30 5.63
CA THR A 27 -10.22 -10.99 6.91
C THR A 27 -9.25 -12.18 6.85
N PRO A 28 -8.12 -12.14 7.58
CA PRO A 28 -7.21 -13.29 7.58
C PRO A 28 -7.99 -14.50 8.09
N ARG A 29 -7.96 -15.59 7.31
CA ARG A 29 -8.58 -16.85 7.72
C ARG A 29 -7.88 -17.33 8.98
N LEU A 30 -8.60 -17.26 10.09
CA LEU A 30 -8.08 -17.62 11.40
C LEU A 30 -7.97 -19.15 11.47
N PRO A 31 -6.93 -19.71 12.13
CA PRO A 31 -6.87 -21.13 12.36
C PRO A 31 -8.10 -21.63 13.14
N LYS A 32 -8.63 -22.79 12.75
CA LYS A 32 -9.85 -23.38 13.38
C LYS A 32 -9.74 -23.50 14.90
N ASP A 33 -8.54 -23.78 15.41
CA ASP A 33 -8.29 -23.90 16.84
C ASP A 33 -8.44 -22.56 17.56
N LEU A 34 -7.96 -21.47 16.95
CA LEU A 34 -8.10 -20.12 17.50
C LEU A 34 -9.54 -19.62 17.42
N GLU A 35 -10.26 -19.94 16.34
CA GLU A 35 -11.71 -19.69 16.25
C GLU A 35 -12.48 -20.43 17.35
N THR A 36 -12.14 -21.69 17.57
CA THR A 36 -12.75 -22.53 18.62
C THR A 36 -12.48 -21.96 20.01
N LEU A 37 -11.25 -21.48 20.27
CA LEU A 37 -10.88 -20.79 21.50
C LEU A 37 -11.69 -19.50 21.71
N ILE A 38 -11.87 -18.68 20.67
CA ILE A 38 -12.73 -17.48 20.71
C ILE A 38 -14.16 -17.86 21.05
N GLN A 39 -14.70 -18.92 20.45
CA GLN A 39 -16.05 -19.40 20.74
C GLN A 39 -16.19 -19.86 22.19
N HIS A 40 -15.20 -20.59 22.73
CA HIS A 40 -15.17 -21.02 24.13
C HIS A 40 -15.12 -19.82 25.09
N TYR A 41 -14.30 -18.82 24.78
CA TYR A 41 -14.23 -17.57 25.53
C TYR A 41 -15.55 -16.78 25.53
N ARG A 42 -16.17 -16.62 24.36
CA ARG A 42 -17.49 -15.98 24.24
C ARG A 42 -18.57 -16.72 25.02
N PHE A 43 -18.56 -18.05 24.97
CA PHE A 43 -19.48 -18.88 25.75
C PHE A 43 -19.29 -18.68 27.25
N LEU A 44 -18.06 -18.75 27.76
CA LEU A 44 -17.75 -18.55 29.17
C LEU A 44 -18.22 -17.17 29.68
N ASN A 45 -18.03 -16.11 28.89
CA ASN A 45 -18.53 -14.76 29.23
C ASN A 45 -20.06 -14.67 29.25
N ARG A 46 -20.76 -15.38 28.36
CA ARG A 46 -22.23 -15.46 28.39
C ARG A 46 -22.72 -16.15 29.67
N VAL A 47 -22.05 -17.24 30.08
CA VAL A 47 -22.36 -17.92 31.35
C VAL A 47 -22.10 -16.99 32.53
N LEU A 48 -20.91 -16.37 32.60
CA LEU A 48 -20.55 -15.42 33.64
C LEU A 48 -21.58 -14.29 33.76
N HIS A 49 -22.03 -13.73 32.64
CA HIS A 49 -23.07 -12.71 32.62
C HIS A 49 -24.42 -13.24 33.14
N SER A 50 -24.81 -14.46 32.74
CA SER A 50 -26.04 -15.10 33.23
C SER A 50 -26.02 -15.28 34.76
N VAL A 51 -24.90 -15.75 35.32
CA VAL A 51 -24.73 -15.90 36.77
C VAL A 51 -24.71 -14.54 37.49
N LYS A 52 -24.09 -13.51 36.89
CA LYS A 52 -24.12 -12.14 37.43
C LYS A 52 -25.54 -11.59 37.53
N LEU A 53 -26.38 -11.85 36.52
CA LEU A 53 -27.78 -11.44 36.52
C LEU A 53 -28.57 -12.14 37.62
N LEU A 54 -28.38 -13.46 37.79
CA LEU A 54 -29.06 -14.23 38.84
C LEU A 54 -28.66 -13.76 40.25
N ARG A 55 -27.39 -13.41 40.47
CA ARG A 55 -26.96 -12.79 41.73
C ARG A 55 -27.61 -11.42 41.96
N LYS A 56 -27.73 -10.60 40.91
CA LYS A 56 -28.30 -9.24 41.02
C LYS A 56 -29.81 -9.27 41.25
N TYR A 57 -30.51 -10.24 40.66
CA TYR A 57 -31.97 -10.37 40.75
C TYR A 57 -32.38 -11.78 41.21
N PRO A 58 -32.15 -12.16 42.48
CA PRO A 58 -32.38 -13.53 42.96
C PRO A 58 -33.84 -13.99 42.83
N HIS A 59 -34.80 -13.07 42.89
CA HIS A 59 -36.23 -13.36 42.76
C HIS A 59 -36.64 -13.87 41.37
N THR A 60 -35.78 -13.70 40.36
CA THR A 60 -36.02 -14.23 39.01
C THR A 60 -35.61 -15.70 38.87
N PHE A 61 -34.97 -16.26 39.90
CA PHE A 61 -34.51 -17.65 39.89
C PHE A 61 -35.70 -18.62 39.77
N SER A 62 -35.51 -19.67 38.97
CA SER A 62 -36.50 -20.71 38.73
C SER A 62 -35.82 -22.01 38.30
N SER A 63 -36.56 -23.12 38.30
CA SER A 63 -36.04 -24.44 37.87
C SER A 63 -35.48 -24.44 36.44
N PHE A 64 -35.97 -23.55 35.57
CA PHE A 64 -35.42 -23.34 34.22
C PHE A 64 -33.93 -22.95 34.24
N HIS A 65 -33.52 -22.15 35.21
CA HIS A 65 -32.13 -21.70 35.34
C HIS A 65 -31.18 -22.84 35.73
N ASP A 66 -31.64 -23.75 36.59
CA ASP A 66 -30.90 -24.97 36.95
C ASP A 66 -30.78 -25.94 35.77
N HIS A 67 -31.85 -26.13 35.01
CA HIS A 67 -31.80 -26.95 33.79
C HIS A 67 -30.86 -26.36 32.73
N LYS A 68 -30.85 -25.03 32.59
CA LYS A 68 -29.89 -24.35 31.71
C LYS A 68 -28.46 -24.48 32.22
N TRP A 69 -28.27 -24.38 33.54
CA TRP A 69 -26.98 -24.55 34.20
C TRP A 69 -26.39 -25.94 33.99
N SER A 70 -27.17 -27.02 34.08
CA SER A 70 -26.66 -28.38 33.83
C SER A 70 -26.07 -28.52 32.43
N GLY A 71 -26.73 -27.92 31.42
CA GLY A 71 -26.19 -27.85 30.06
C GLY A 71 -24.89 -27.02 29.97
N TYR A 72 -24.83 -25.88 30.68
CA TYR A 72 -23.63 -25.07 30.75
C TYR A 72 -22.48 -25.80 31.45
N LEU A 73 -22.74 -26.52 32.54
CA LEU A 73 -21.76 -27.22 33.34
C LEU A 73 -21.03 -28.30 32.55
N ILE A 74 -21.74 -29.09 31.75
CA ILE A 74 -21.13 -30.08 30.85
C ILE A 74 -20.15 -29.39 29.89
N ARG A 75 -20.59 -28.30 29.25
CA ARG A 75 -19.75 -27.57 28.29
C ARG A 75 -18.55 -26.90 28.96
N LEU A 76 -18.72 -26.32 30.16
CA LEU A 76 -17.63 -25.72 30.93
C LEU A 76 -16.59 -26.75 31.34
N ASN A 77 -17.02 -27.92 31.82
CA ASN A 77 -16.10 -29.01 32.19
C ASN A 77 -15.31 -29.49 30.97
N ASN A 78 -15.96 -29.63 29.81
CA ASN A 78 -15.25 -29.96 28.56
C ASN A 78 -14.21 -28.89 28.19
N ILE A 79 -14.55 -27.60 28.34
CA ILE A 79 -13.61 -26.50 28.09
C ILE A 79 -12.44 -26.52 29.08
N PHE A 80 -12.69 -26.73 30.37
CA PHE A 80 -11.63 -26.76 31.37
C PHE A 80 -10.71 -27.96 31.19
N ASN A 81 -11.26 -29.11 30.79
CA ASN A 81 -10.46 -30.29 30.44
C ASN A 81 -9.65 -30.08 29.16
N LEU A 82 -10.23 -29.45 28.14
CA LEU A 82 -9.52 -29.15 26.88
C LEU A 82 -8.32 -28.23 27.10
N TYR A 83 -8.44 -27.26 28.02
CA TYR A 83 -7.38 -26.31 28.35
C TYR A 83 -6.80 -26.56 29.75
N ASN A 84 -6.65 -27.84 30.13
CA ASN A 84 -6.18 -28.25 31.46
C ASN A 84 -4.84 -27.62 31.88
N SER A 85 -3.93 -27.40 30.93
CA SER A 85 -2.63 -26.76 31.16
C SER A 85 -2.76 -25.30 31.57
N THR A 86 -3.82 -24.63 31.11
CA THR A 86 -4.13 -23.24 31.48
C THR A 86 -4.89 -23.19 32.80
N PHE A 87 -5.70 -24.21 33.08
CA PHE A 87 -6.53 -24.33 34.27
C PHE A 87 -5.92 -25.34 35.26
N SER A 88 -4.85 -24.94 35.94
CA SER A 88 -4.19 -25.77 36.95
C SER A 88 -4.29 -25.14 38.34
N PRO A 89 -5.06 -25.71 39.30
CA PRO A 89 -5.93 -26.89 39.15
C PRO A 89 -7.24 -26.59 38.41
N ILE A 90 -7.89 -27.64 37.91
CA ILE A 90 -9.16 -27.55 37.17
C ILE A 90 -10.25 -26.98 38.10
N PRO A 91 -10.96 -25.90 37.70
CA PRO A 91 -12.01 -25.31 38.51
C PRO A 91 -13.15 -26.28 38.77
N VAL A 92 -13.51 -26.46 40.04
CA VAL A 92 -14.69 -27.23 40.44
C VAL A 92 -15.91 -26.32 40.47
N LEU A 93 -16.97 -26.72 39.78
CA LEU A 93 -18.22 -25.97 39.67
C LEU A 93 -19.35 -26.69 40.45
N PRO A 94 -20.32 -25.93 41.02
CA PRO A 94 -21.46 -26.51 41.71
C PRO A 94 -22.38 -27.25 40.74
N SER A 95 -22.91 -28.41 41.16
CA SER A 95 -23.80 -29.24 40.34
C SER A 95 -25.18 -28.60 40.07
N THR A 96 -25.69 -27.82 41.02
CA THR A 96 -26.94 -27.05 40.89
C THR A 96 -26.77 -25.62 41.39
N LEU A 97 -27.45 -24.65 40.78
CA LEU A 97 -27.48 -23.28 41.26
C LEU A 97 -28.46 -23.11 42.42
N PHE A 98 -29.50 -23.95 42.53
CA PHE A 98 -30.42 -23.93 43.67
C PHE A 98 -29.73 -24.14 45.03
N SER A 99 -28.63 -24.90 45.06
CA SER A 99 -27.83 -25.11 46.28
C SER A 99 -26.89 -23.94 46.63
N CYS A 100 -26.77 -22.95 45.74
CA CYS A 100 -25.89 -21.81 45.96
C CYS A 100 -26.54 -20.76 46.88
N ARG A 101 -26.00 -20.60 48.10
CA ARG A 101 -26.23 -19.40 48.92
C ARG A 101 -25.48 -18.19 48.34
N ALA A 102 -25.72 -16.99 48.87
CA ALA A 102 -25.08 -15.75 48.41
C ALA A 102 -23.54 -15.86 48.31
N ASP A 103 -22.90 -16.49 49.30
CA ASP A 103 -21.45 -16.73 49.30
C ASP A 103 -21.00 -17.73 48.22
N ASN A 104 -21.82 -18.74 47.94
CA ASN A 104 -21.56 -19.71 46.87
C ASN A 104 -21.66 -19.04 45.49
N PHE A 105 -22.59 -18.09 45.31
CA PHE A 105 -22.65 -17.27 44.09
C PHE A 105 -21.43 -16.35 43.95
N ASN A 106 -20.92 -15.79 45.05
CA ASN A 106 -19.69 -14.99 45.02
C ASN A 106 -18.48 -15.84 44.60
N ASN A 107 -18.35 -17.04 45.18
CA ASN A 107 -17.29 -17.98 44.83
C ASN A 107 -17.41 -18.44 43.37
N LEU A 108 -18.61 -18.79 42.90
CA LEU A 108 -18.85 -19.16 41.52
C LEU A 108 -18.48 -18.03 40.55
N LEU A 109 -18.87 -16.80 40.85
CA LEU A 109 -18.52 -15.64 40.03
C LEU A 109 -17.02 -15.37 40.03
N HIS A 110 -16.35 -15.51 41.17
CA HIS A 110 -14.91 -15.39 41.27
C HIS A 110 -14.22 -16.43 40.39
N THR A 111 -14.61 -17.71 40.50
CA THR A 111 -14.09 -18.82 39.70
C THR A 111 -14.30 -18.61 38.20
N LEU A 112 -15.52 -18.28 37.77
CA LEU A 112 -15.83 -18.03 36.34
C LEU A 112 -15.12 -16.79 35.80
N SER A 113 -14.97 -15.73 36.61
CA SER A 113 -14.23 -14.52 36.25
C SER A 113 -12.74 -14.82 36.08
N HIS A 114 -12.15 -15.57 37.02
CA HIS A 114 -10.76 -16.02 36.93
C HIS A 114 -10.56 -16.88 35.68
N ALA A 115 -11.44 -17.86 35.44
CA ALA A 115 -11.36 -18.71 34.26
C ALA A 115 -11.48 -17.90 32.95
N SER A 116 -12.34 -16.88 32.91
CA SER A 116 -12.48 -15.99 31.76
C SER A 116 -11.22 -15.18 31.50
N LYS A 117 -10.57 -14.66 32.55
CA LYS A 117 -9.29 -13.95 32.43
C LYS A 117 -8.18 -14.85 31.89
N LEU A 118 -8.08 -16.08 32.40
CA LEU A 118 -7.09 -17.06 31.93
C LEU A 118 -7.32 -17.41 30.46
N LEU A 119 -8.56 -17.69 30.06
CA LEU A 119 -8.88 -18.03 28.68
C LEU A 119 -8.67 -16.85 27.73
N ARG A 120 -8.92 -15.62 28.19
CA ARG A 120 -8.55 -14.40 27.45
C ARG A 120 -7.04 -14.28 27.29
N GLY A 121 -6.26 -14.57 28.33
CA GLY A 121 -4.80 -14.59 28.27
C GLY A 121 -4.29 -15.61 27.25
N LEU A 122 -4.81 -16.83 27.29
CA LEU A 122 -4.49 -17.88 26.31
C LEU A 122 -4.84 -17.46 24.89
N HIS A 123 -6.01 -16.87 24.69
CA HIS A 123 -6.44 -16.33 23.39
C HIS A 123 -5.44 -15.31 22.85
N LEU A 124 -5.09 -14.29 23.66
CA LEU A 124 -4.15 -13.25 23.24
C LEU A 124 -2.76 -13.82 22.92
N LEU A 125 -2.32 -14.82 23.69
CA LEU A 125 -1.06 -15.51 23.43
C LEU A 125 -1.09 -16.24 22.08
N LYS A 126 -2.13 -17.05 21.84
CA LYS A 126 -2.29 -17.81 20.60
C LYS A 126 -2.49 -16.93 19.38
N GLU A 127 -3.19 -15.82 19.52
CA GLU A 127 -3.34 -14.81 18.48
C GLU A 127 -1.98 -14.19 18.12
N LYS A 128 -1.17 -13.84 19.12
CA LYS A 128 0.18 -13.32 18.89
C LYS A 128 1.10 -14.35 18.22
N GLU A 129 1.12 -15.60 18.70
CA GLU A 129 1.89 -16.69 18.08
C GLU A 129 1.52 -16.89 16.60
N PHE A 130 0.23 -16.80 16.27
CA PHE A 130 -0.25 -16.89 14.91
C PHE A 130 0.20 -15.69 14.06
N GLN A 131 0.09 -14.47 14.59
CA GLN A 131 0.55 -13.26 13.90
C GLN A 131 2.05 -13.33 13.60
N ASP A 132 2.87 -13.68 14.61
CA ASP A 132 4.32 -13.79 14.47
C ASP A 132 4.70 -14.85 13.41
N SER A 133 4.01 -16.00 13.42
CA SER A 133 4.22 -17.06 12.44
C SER A 133 3.82 -16.64 11.02
N SER A 134 2.69 -15.92 10.89
CA SER A 134 2.20 -15.42 9.60
C SER A 134 3.14 -14.38 9.01
N ILE A 135 3.61 -13.42 9.82
CA ILE A 135 4.60 -12.42 9.39
C ILE A 135 5.87 -13.11 8.89
N LYS A 136 6.38 -14.08 9.65
CA LYS A 136 7.59 -14.82 9.28
C LYS A 136 7.41 -15.56 7.95
N ALA A 137 6.30 -16.27 7.77
CA ALA A 137 6.02 -16.99 6.52
C ALA A 137 5.89 -16.05 5.32
N HIS A 138 5.27 -14.87 5.51
CA HIS A 138 5.19 -13.86 4.45
C HIS A 138 6.55 -13.24 4.11
N LEU A 139 7.43 -13.04 5.09
CA LEU A 139 8.81 -12.59 4.83
C LEU A 139 9.59 -13.64 4.04
N GLU A 140 9.56 -14.91 4.48
CA GLU A 140 10.23 -16.01 3.78
C GLU A 140 9.73 -16.16 2.33
N SER A 141 8.41 -16.07 2.12
CA SER A 141 7.83 -16.10 0.78
C SER A 141 8.27 -14.91 -0.08
N ARG A 142 8.41 -13.72 0.51
CA ARG A 142 8.86 -12.53 -0.22
C ARG A 142 10.33 -12.64 -0.59
N ASP A 143 11.17 -13.13 0.31
CA ASP A 143 12.60 -13.36 0.04
C ASP A 143 12.77 -14.41 -1.07
N GLN A 144 12.00 -15.50 -1.03
CA GLN A 144 12.00 -16.48 -2.11
C GLN A 144 11.57 -15.87 -3.46
N ASN A 145 10.52 -15.04 -3.46
CA ASN A 145 10.05 -14.36 -4.66
C ASN A 145 11.08 -13.37 -5.22
N PHE A 146 11.94 -12.78 -4.38
CA PHE A 146 13.01 -11.92 -4.88
C PHE A 146 13.93 -12.66 -5.86
N ASP A 147 14.23 -13.92 -5.58
CA ASP A 147 15.09 -14.76 -6.41
C ASP A 147 14.33 -15.43 -7.58
N THR A 148 13.07 -15.82 -7.38
CA THR A 148 12.33 -16.64 -8.37
C THR A 148 11.27 -15.89 -9.19
N ASP A 149 10.68 -14.82 -8.66
CA ASP A 149 9.58 -14.07 -9.28
C ASP A 149 9.58 -12.60 -8.82
N ILE A 150 10.42 -11.80 -9.48
CA ILE A 150 10.60 -10.37 -9.22
C ILE A 150 9.26 -9.62 -9.31
N SER A 151 8.34 -10.01 -10.21
CA SER A 151 7.03 -9.37 -10.34
C SER A 151 6.17 -9.58 -9.10
N SER A 152 6.09 -10.81 -8.60
CA SER A 152 5.39 -11.11 -7.35
C SER A 152 6.04 -10.44 -6.15
N PHE A 153 7.38 -10.38 -6.10
CA PHE A 153 8.10 -9.62 -5.08
C PHE A 153 7.72 -8.13 -5.10
N ILE A 154 7.80 -7.46 -6.26
CA ILE A 154 7.49 -6.03 -6.41
C ILE A 154 6.04 -5.75 -5.99
N ASN A 155 5.09 -6.56 -6.44
CA ASN A 155 3.68 -6.40 -6.08
C ASN A 155 3.47 -6.52 -4.57
N SER A 156 4.08 -7.54 -3.94
CA SER A 156 4.04 -7.74 -2.49
C SER A 156 4.71 -6.60 -1.72
N ALA A 157 5.93 -6.21 -2.10
CA ALA A 157 6.72 -5.19 -1.43
C ALA A 157 6.07 -3.81 -1.49
N LEU A 158 5.45 -3.46 -2.61
CA LEU A 158 4.73 -2.19 -2.79
C LEU A 158 3.29 -2.24 -2.25
N SER A 159 2.84 -3.38 -1.70
CA SER A 159 1.45 -3.61 -1.30
C SER A 159 0.45 -3.28 -2.43
N ARG A 160 0.84 -3.56 -3.67
CA ARG A 160 0.02 -3.30 -4.85
C ARG A 160 -0.74 -4.56 -5.23
N SER A 161 -2.06 -4.50 -5.20
CA SER A 161 -2.85 -5.42 -6.02
C SER A 161 -2.79 -4.91 -7.46
N CYS A 162 -2.27 -5.73 -8.37
CA CYS A 162 -2.31 -5.38 -9.78
C CYS A 162 -3.77 -5.38 -10.22
N ARG A 163 -4.33 -4.20 -10.46
CA ARG A 163 -5.67 -4.05 -11.02
C ARG A 163 -5.55 -4.32 -12.51
N HIS A 164 -5.97 -5.51 -12.92
CA HIS A 164 -6.02 -5.86 -14.33
C HIS A 164 -7.32 -5.34 -14.94
N ILE A 165 -7.20 -4.63 -16.06
CA ILE A 165 -8.32 -4.36 -16.95
C ILE A 165 -8.36 -5.54 -17.93
N VAL A 166 -9.46 -6.29 -17.90
CA VAL A 166 -9.70 -7.36 -18.87
C VAL A 166 -10.45 -6.73 -20.05
N LEU A 167 -9.84 -6.75 -21.23
CA LEU A 167 -10.48 -6.34 -22.48
C LEU A 167 -10.86 -7.62 -23.22
N ASP A 168 -12.08 -8.09 -23.00
CA ASP A 168 -12.63 -9.32 -23.57
C ASP A 168 -13.70 -9.06 -24.65
N HIS A 169 -14.16 -7.81 -24.77
CA HIS A 169 -15.19 -7.40 -25.71
C HIS A 169 -14.83 -6.07 -26.36
N VAL A 170 -14.93 -5.99 -27.69
CA VAL A 170 -14.68 -4.76 -28.46
C VAL A 170 -15.79 -4.55 -29.47
N PHE A 171 -16.33 -3.34 -29.51
CA PHE A 171 -17.22 -2.91 -30.59
C PHE A 171 -16.40 -2.32 -31.74
N ILE A 172 -16.61 -2.84 -32.95
CA ILE A 172 -16.07 -2.28 -34.19
C ILE A 172 -17.24 -1.73 -35.01
N ASP A 173 -17.07 -0.51 -35.50
CA ASP A 173 -17.97 0.11 -36.45
C ASP A 173 -17.77 -0.54 -37.84
N HIS A 174 -18.65 -1.50 -38.20
CA HIS A 174 -18.74 -2.00 -39.57
C HIS A 174 -19.77 -1.14 -40.35
N PRO A 175 -19.57 -0.86 -41.65
CA PRO A 175 -20.40 0.07 -42.44
C PRO A 175 -21.91 -0.22 -42.53
N THR A 176 -22.39 -1.33 -41.96
CA THR A 176 -23.80 -1.76 -42.07
C THR A 176 -24.42 -2.11 -40.72
N THR A 177 -23.64 -2.54 -39.73
CA THR A 177 -24.09 -2.81 -38.35
C THR A 177 -22.90 -2.76 -37.39
N LEU A 178 -23.13 -2.43 -36.11
CA LEU A 178 -22.09 -2.51 -35.08
C LEU A 178 -21.74 -3.98 -34.82
N GLN A 179 -20.46 -4.34 -34.92
CA GLN A 179 -20.01 -5.71 -34.68
C GLN A 179 -19.36 -5.82 -33.30
N LEU A 180 -19.87 -6.72 -32.45
CA LEU A 180 -19.26 -7.06 -31.18
C LEU A 180 -18.28 -8.23 -31.38
N LEU A 181 -17.00 -7.99 -31.12
CA LEU A 181 -15.99 -9.03 -31.06
C LEU A 181 -15.88 -9.57 -29.65
N THR A 182 -15.90 -10.90 -29.53
CA THR A 182 -15.76 -11.64 -28.28
C THR A 182 -14.64 -12.68 -28.34
N ASP A 183 -14.13 -13.01 -29.54
CA ASP A 183 -13.00 -13.92 -29.69
C ASP A 183 -11.70 -13.23 -29.26
N PRO A 184 -10.87 -13.85 -28.39
CA PRO A 184 -9.66 -13.22 -27.85
C PRO A 184 -8.64 -12.77 -28.91
N LYS A 185 -8.52 -13.49 -30.03
CA LYS A 185 -7.58 -13.12 -31.10
C LYS A 185 -8.09 -11.90 -31.84
N ASP A 186 -9.37 -11.90 -32.18
CA ASP A 186 -10.02 -10.80 -32.89
C ASP A 186 -10.02 -9.52 -32.04
N VAL A 187 -10.33 -9.64 -30.74
CA VAL A 187 -10.24 -8.56 -29.76
C VAL A 187 -8.82 -8.00 -29.68
N SER A 188 -7.79 -8.86 -29.57
CA SER A 188 -6.40 -8.40 -29.51
C SER A 188 -6.01 -7.61 -30.76
N VAL A 189 -6.35 -8.12 -31.96
CA VAL A 189 -6.03 -7.45 -33.23
C VAL A 189 -6.73 -6.08 -33.31
N ALA A 190 -8.01 -6.03 -32.94
CA ALA A 190 -8.80 -4.81 -32.95
C ALA A 190 -8.25 -3.75 -31.98
N VAL A 191 -7.91 -4.15 -30.75
CA VAL A 191 -7.33 -3.26 -29.73
C VAL A 191 -5.99 -2.71 -30.18
N THR A 192 -5.08 -3.57 -30.67
CA THR A 192 -3.78 -3.14 -31.18
C THR A 192 -3.95 -2.14 -32.32
N ASN A 193 -4.82 -2.44 -33.28
CA ASN A 193 -5.08 -1.56 -34.41
C ASN A 193 -5.66 -0.21 -33.95
N HIS A 194 -6.63 -0.21 -33.02
CA HIS A 194 -7.19 1.01 -32.47
C HIS A 194 -6.10 1.87 -31.84
N PHE A 195 -5.31 1.37 -30.90
CA PHE A 195 -4.32 2.19 -30.19
C PHE A 195 -3.14 2.63 -31.07
N GLN A 196 -2.79 1.87 -32.11
CA GLN A 196 -1.79 2.30 -33.09
C GLN A 196 -2.26 3.52 -33.93
N HIS A 197 -3.57 3.65 -34.15
CA HIS A 197 -4.14 4.69 -35.02
C HIS A 197 -5.05 5.70 -34.29
N ALA A 198 -5.28 5.52 -32.99
CA ALA A 198 -6.20 6.32 -32.18
C ALA A 198 -5.80 7.80 -32.15
N VAL A 199 -4.50 8.06 -32.23
CA VAL A 199 -3.95 9.39 -32.48
C VAL A 199 -3.48 9.39 -33.92
N SER A 200 -4.14 10.17 -34.78
CA SER A 200 -3.59 10.47 -36.10
C SER A 200 -2.27 11.20 -35.90
N ILE A 201 -1.14 10.48 -35.97
CA ILE A 201 0.17 11.09 -36.10
C ILE A 201 0.15 11.76 -37.47
N ARG A 202 -0.19 13.05 -37.51
CA ARG A 202 0.00 13.85 -38.71
C ARG A 202 1.49 13.80 -38.99
N SER A 203 1.86 13.11 -40.06
CA SER A 203 3.25 12.87 -40.50
C SER A 203 4.01 14.17 -40.78
N SER A 204 3.31 15.31 -40.87
CA SER A 204 3.90 16.64 -40.90
C SER A 204 3.40 17.49 -39.72
N PRO A 205 4.31 18.01 -38.87
CA PRO A 205 3.98 19.10 -37.98
C PRO A 205 3.39 20.28 -38.78
N PRO A 206 2.41 21.02 -38.23
CA PRO A 206 1.94 22.24 -38.87
C PRO A 206 3.11 23.23 -39.02
N THR A 207 3.36 23.67 -40.25
CA THR A 207 4.49 24.54 -40.59
C THR A 207 4.32 25.98 -40.13
N HIS A 208 3.11 26.38 -39.71
CA HIS A 208 2.80 27.72 -39.25
C HIS A 208 1.70 27.71 -38.18
N ILE A 209 1.70 28.70 -37.29
CA ILE A 209 0.70 28.86 -36.20
C ILE A 209 -0.73 28.94 -36.76
N SER A 210 -0.90 29.49 -37.97
CA SER A 210 -2.20 29.56 -38.67
C SER A 210 -2.70 28.21 -39.19
N ALA A 211 -1.88 27.15 -39.16
CA ALA A 211 -2.29 25.79 -39.47
C ALA A 211 -2.75 25.03 -38.21
N LEU A 212 -2.60 25.62 -37.01
CA LEU A 212 -3.09 25.05 -35.75
C LEU A 212 -4.61 25.20 -35.62
N PRO A 213 -5.28 24.24 -34.94
CA PRO A 213 -6.66 24.40 -34.48
C PRO A 213 -6.83 25.64 -33.61
N ASP A 214 -8.01 26.25 -33.63
CA ASP A 214 -8.29 27.54 -32.95
C ASP A 214 -7.88 27.56 -31.48
N ARG A 215 -8.16 26.47 -30.75
CA ARG A 215 -7.75 26.30 -29.34
C ARG A 215 -6.25 26.52 -29.13
N TRP A 216 -5.42 26.00 -30.03
CA TRP A 216 -3.97 26.10 -29.92
C TRP A 216 -3.45 27.38 -30.57
N ARG A 217 -4.12 27.87 -31.60
CA ARG A 217 -3.75 29.13 -32.26
C ARG A 217 -3.75 30.29 -31.26
N SER A 218 -4.75 30.38 -30.39
CA SER A 218 -4.79 31.44 -29.36
C SER A 218 -3.64 31.35 -28.37
N GLU A 219 -3.30 30.14 -27.92
CA GLU A 219 -2.24 29.91 -26.93
C GLU A 219 -0.83 30.17 -27.49
N TYR A 220 -0.60 29.83 -28.76
CA TYR A 220 0.70 30.00 -29.42
C TYR A 220 0.84 31.32 -30.19
N SER A 221 -0.19 32.16 -30.21
CA SER A 221 -0.09 33.48 -30.83
C SER A 221 0.87 34.38 -30.03
N PRO A 222 1.71 35.20 -30.69
CA PRO A 222 2.60 36.13 -30.00
C PRO A 222 1.82 37.04 -29.04
N MET A 223 2.34 37.18 -27.82
CA MET A 223 1.74 38.08 -26.82
C MET A 223 2.13 39.53 -27.12
N ASN A 224 1.16 40.44 -27.15
CA ASN A 224 1.41 41.86 -27.40
C ASN A 224 2.31 42.53 -26.35
N THR A 225 2.44 41.94 -25.17
CA THR A 225 3.29 42.42 -24.06
C THR A 225 4.75 42.00 -24.20
N VAL A 226 5.05 41.04 -25.08
CA VAL A 226 6.39 40.48 -25.26
C VAL A 226 6.97 41.04 -26.55
N SER A 227 8.18 41.57 -26.47
CA SER A 227 8.88 42.07 -27.66
C SER A 227 9.09 40.93 -28.67
N PRO A 228 8.80 41.13 -29.96
CA PRO A 228 9.13 40.16 -31.01
C PRO A 228 10.62 39.78 -31.01
N ASP A 229 11.49 40.69 -30.56
CA ASP A 229 12.94 40.53 -30.57
C ASP A 229 13.50 39.91 -29.28
N ILE A 230 12.65 39.48 -28.33
CA ILE A 230 13.11 38.94 -27.03
C ILE A 230 14.06 37.74 -27.16
N TYR A 231 13.94 36.98 -28.25
CA TYR A 231 14.81 35.83 -28.56
C TYR A 231 15.79 36.10 -29.72
N SER A 232 15.93 37.35 -30.18
CA SER A 232 16.86 37.71 -31.26
C SER A 232 18.31 37.32 -30.95
N SER A 233 18.69 37.33 -29.67
CA SER A 233 20.01 36.93 -29.19
C SER A 233 20.13 35.45 -28.84
N LEU A 234 19.08 34.64 -28.93
CA LEU A 234 19.07 33.26 -28.43
C LEU A 234 20.14 32.36 -29.10
N LEU A 235 20.38 32.58 -30.40
CA LEU A 235 21.43 31.87 -31.16
C LEU A 235 22.74 32.66 -31.25
N SER A 236 22.89 33.75 -30.48
CA SER A 236 24.16 34.47 -30.42
C SER A 236 25.24 33.57 -29.79
N PRO A 237 26.43 33.48 -30.39
CA PRO A 237 27.49 32.65 -29.84
C PRO A 237 27.91 33.12 -28.43
N PRO A 238 28.15 32.21 -27.47
CA PRO A 238 28.44 32.57 -26.09
C PRO A 238 29.76 33.35 -25.98
N SER A 239 29.78 34.29 -25.03
CA SER A 239 31.02 35.00 -24.68
C SER A 239 31.98 34.08 -23.93
N LEU A 240 33.26 34.47 -23.84
CA LEU A 240 34.23 33.68 -23.05
C LEU A 240 33.88 33.69 -21.56
N GLU A 241 33.43 34.83 -21.04
CA GLU A 241 33.03 34.98 -19.65
C GLU A 241 31.81 34.11 -19.31
N GLU A 242 30.77 34.18 -20.14
CA GLU A 242 29.57 33.35 -20.00
C GLU A 242 29.92 31.87 -20.03
N TRP A 243 30.74 31.44 -20.98
CA TRP A 243 31.20 30.06 -21.08
C TRP A 243 31.93 29.58 -19.81
N LEU A 244 32.88 30.36 -19.31
CA LEU A 244 33.63 30.01 -18.10
C LEU A 244 32.71 29.97 -16.86
N SER A 245 31.78 30.92 -16.76
CA SER A 245 30.76 30.96 -15.70
C SER A 245 29.84 29.73 -15.75
N THR A 246 29.37 29.35 -16.94
CA THR A 246 28.54 28.16 -17.14
C THR A 246 29.29 26.87 -16.79
N VAL A 247 30.51 26.68 -17.30
CA VAL A 247 31.30 25.47 -17.01
C VAL A 247 31.60 25.34 -15.52
N SER A 248 31.96 26.44 -14.84
CA SER A 248 32.27 26.41 -13.41
C SER A 248 31.05 26.11 -12.53
N SER A 249 29.86 26.55 -12.94
CA SER A 249 28.59 26.37 -12.19
C SER A 249 27.91 25.02 -12.42
N MET A 250 28.43 24.16 -13.30
CA MET A 250 27.88 22.81 -13.51
C MET A 250 27.85 22.00 -12.19
N PRO A 251 26.85 21.15 -11.94
CA PRO A 251 26.81 20.33 -10.72
C PRO A 251 27.87 19.23 -10.74
N ASN A 252 28.40 18.85 -9.57
CA ASN A 252 29.29 17.69 -9.45
C ASN A 252 28.49 16.39 -9.25
N ASP A 253 29.16 15.25 -9.43
CA ASP A 253 28.65 13.89 -9.19
C ASP A 253 27.43 13.53 -10.05
N LYS A 254 27.36 14.11 -11.27
CA LYS A 254 26.36 13.72 -12.27
C LYS A 254 26.87 12.58 -13.12
N ALA A 255 25.98 11.64 -13.42
CA ALA A 255 26.27 10.56 -14.36
C ALA A 255 26.61 11.17 -15.73
N PRO A 256 27.71 10.75 -16.38
CA PRO A 256 28.06 11.23 -17.70
C PRO A 256 27.04 10.75 -18.75
N GLY A 257 26.92 11.53 -19.83
CA GLY A 257 26.14 11.14 -21.00
C GLY A 257 26.84 10.04 -21.83
N PRO A 258 26.32 9.73 -23.03
CA PRO A 258 26.88 8.70 -23.92
C PRO A 258 28.36 8.90 -24.26
N SER A 259 28.82 10.16 -24.25
CA SER A 259 30.22 10.54 -24.48
C SER A 259 31.17 10.17 -23.32
N MET A 260 30.65 9.77 -22.15
CA MET A 260 31.42 9.47 -20.93
C MET A 260 32.21 10.66 -20.35
N ILE A 261 31.97 11.89 -20.85
CA ILE A 261 32.61 13.12 -20.36
C ILE A 261 31.81 13.65 -19.18
N THR A 262 32.45 13.79 -18.01
CA THR A 262 31.80 14.36 -16.82
C THR A 262 31.98 15.88 -16.75
N TYR A 263 31.15 16.54 -15.95
CA TYR A 263 31.26 17.98 -15.73
C TYR A 263 32.57 18.37 -15.02
N GLU A 264 33.11 17.52 -14.15
CA GLU A 264 34.40 17.71 -13.50
C GLU A 264 35.53 17.75 -14.53
N MET A 265 35.47 16.89 -15.54
CA MET A 265 36.46 16.90 -16.64
C MET A 265 36.42 18.23 -17.40
N LEU A 266 35.22 18.76 -17.68
CA LEU A 266 35.05 20.06 -18.36
C LEU A 266 35.56 21.23 -17.51
N LYS A 267 35.30 21.20 -16.19
CA LYS A 267 35.77 22.21 -15.23
C LYS A 267 37.29 22.27 -15.11
N HIS A 268 37.95 21.12 -15.22
CA HIS A 268 39.40 21.01 -15.10
C HIS A 268 40.15 21.10 -16.43
N LEU A 269 39.48 21.46 -17.53
CA LEU A 269 40.13 21.69 -18.82
C LEU A 269 41.16 22.82 -18.74
N GLY A 270 42.34 22.57 -19.29
CA GLY A 270 43.35 23.62 -19.49
C GLY A 270 42.86 24.72 -20.45
N PRO A 271 43.45 25.92 -20.40
CA PRO A 271 42.98 27.10 -21.13
C PRO A 271 42.94 26.89 -22.65
N THR A 272 43.92 26.18 -23.22
CA THR A 272 43.96 25.86 -24.65
C THR A 272 42.79 24.98 -25.08
N THR A 273 42.55 23.88 -24.35
CA THR A 273 41.44 22.96 -24.65
C THR A 273 40.08 23.63 -24.46
N ASN A 274 39.95 24.45 -23.41
CA ASN A 274 38.75 25.23 -23.15
C ASN A 274 38.46 26.22 -24.30
N SER A 275 39.48 26.90 -24.82
CA SER A 275 39.34 27.80 -25.97
C SER A 275 38.89 27.08 -27.26
N LEU A 276 39.45 25.89 -27.52
CA LEU A 276 39.06 25.06 -28.67
C LEU A 276 37.61 24.57 -28.56
N LEU A 277 37.21 24.14 -27.35
CA LEU A 277 35.84 23.73 -27.08
C LEU A 277 34.86 24.89 -27.26
N LEU A 278 35.18 26.08 -26.74
CA LEU A 278 34.38 27.28 -26.97
C LEU A 278 34.28 27.64 -28.46
N SER A 279 35.38 27.55 -29.21
CA SER A 279 35.34 27.77 -30.67
C SER A 279 34.42 26.78 -31.38
N LEU A 280 34.38 25.52 -30.93
CA LEU A 280 33.46 24.51 -31.46
C LEU A 280 32.00 24.85 -31.13
N ILE A 281 31.70 25.18 -29.87
CA ILE A 281 30.36 25.59 -29.43
C ILE A 281 29.87 26.79 -30.24
N ARG A 282 30.70 27.81 -30.41
CA ARG A 282 30.35 29.01 -31.20
C ARG A 282 29.99 28.67 -32.65
N LYS A 283 30.63 27.66 -33.25
CA LYS A 283 30.28 27.20 -34.60
C LYS A 283 28.88 26.59 -34.63
N TYR A 284 28.52 25.75 -33.65
CA TYR A 284 27.18 25.15 -33.58
C TYR A 284 26.07 26.19 -33.42
N PHE A 285 26.30 27.21 -32.58
CA PHE A 285 25.35 28.33 -32.43
C PHE A 285 25.21 29.13 -33.72
N ALA A 286 26.32 29.37 -34.44
CA ALA A 286 26.29 30.10 -35.71
C ALA A 286 25.65 29.31 -36.86
N SER A 287 25.80 27.98 -36.89
CA SER A 287 25.22 27.12 -37.93
C SER A 287 23.80 26.63 -37.61
N ALA A 288 23.34 26.80 -36.37
CA ALA A 288 22.12 26.20 -35.85
C ALA A 288 22.05 24.67 -36.07
N ASP A 289 23.22 24.02 -36.09
CA ASP A 289 23.37 22.58 -36.35
C ASP A 289 24.01 21.93 -35.11
N ILE A 290 23.18 21.28 -34.29
CA ILE A 290 23.58 20.68 -33.01
C ILE A 290 23.68 19.15 -33.21
N PRO A 291 24.82 18.50 -32.90
CA PRO A 291 24.96 17.06 -33.04
C PRO A 291 23.98 16.29 -32.15
N ASP A 292 23.38 15.23 -32.69
CA ASP A 292 22.44 14.35 -31.97
C ASP A 292 23.08 13.48 -30.87
N LEU A 293 24.41 13.44 -30.78
CA LEU A 293 25.18 12.44 -30.01
C LEU A 293 26.20 13.05 -29.03
N TRP A 294 25.78 14.02 -28.21
CA TRP A 294 26.61 14.57 -27.11
C TRP A 294 26.24 14.01 -25.73
#